data_AF-A0A382TRH3-F1
#
_entry.id   AF-A0A382TRH3-F1
#
_cell.length_a   1.000
_cell.length_b   1.000
_cell.length_c   1.000
_cell.angle_alpha   90.00
_cell.angle_beta   90.00
_cell.angle_gamma   90.00
#
_symmetry.space_group_name_H-M   'P 1'
#
loop_
_entity.id
_entity.type
_entity.pdbx_description
1 polymer ?
#
loop_
_entity_poly.entity_id
_entity_poly.type
_entity_poly.pdbx_seq_one_letter_code
_entity_poly.pdbx_strand_id
1 'polypeptide(L)'
;TLDYALWEEVGSKASLVNREQGKFLADRDRGTSSSSDYFTKEGRDRSANDSTKVYDFVSLSRSFDPWIDELRLNRTNLLADIEDKIVGMKGAQVYFHGVGEDWLELDWNTLARVIGAATANIGSSEGWWRVRGSDAHRSLQFWGQLDRDIPRVSDGMGIPESKWENISGFFRERNFDPNSEILRAFSHRPSAPFWKVGDDAGVRYYPNPLALLHRRRLQDLYGSQIEWEGDVVEEVSKFHGKLTMKLVNRAMVSLSRGDIVDFAIRIHGVCAFHVMRTVVTQQKIGLHLISNLAIRKQTR
;
A
#
# COMPACT_ATOMS: atom_id res chain seq x y z
N THR A 1 -0.95 -15.18 5.08
CA THR A 1 -0.71 -14.26 6.23
C THR A 1 0.79 -14.01 6.36
N LEU A 2 1.23 -12.86 6.86
CA LEU A 2 2.66 -12.64 7.12
C LEU A 2 3.07 -13.38 8.39
N ASP A 3 4.21 -14.06 8.37
CA ASP A 3 4.81 -14.66 9.56
C ASP A 3 5.87 -13.71 10.13
N TYR A 4 5.67 -13.31 11.38
CA TYR A 4 6.56 -12.40 12.12
C TYR A 4 7.49 -13.15 13.08
N ALA A 5 7.43 -14.49 13.19
CA ALA A 5 8.19 -15.25 14.19
C ALA A 5 9.70 -14.96 14.14
N LEU A 6 10.27 -14.84 12.94
CA LEU A 6 11.68 -14.45 12.77
C LEU A 6 11.93 -13.00 13.19
N TRP A 7 10.98 -12.09 12.93
CA TRP A 7 11.07 -10.71 13.41
C TRP A 7 10.93 -10.62 14.93
N GLU A 8 10.08 -11.43 15.56
CA GLU A 8 9.97 -11.50 17.03
C GLU A 8 11.24 -12.07 17.66
N GLU A 9 11.86 -13.09 17.03
CA GLU A 9 13.13 -13.69 17.49
C GLU A 9 14.32 -12.72 17.41
N VAL A 10 14.37 -11.92 16.33
CA VAL A 10 15.50 -11.03 16.03
C VAL A 10 15.26 -9.60 16.50
N GLY A 11 14.01 -9.16 16.64
CA GLY A 11 13.59 -7.77 16.88
C GLY A 11 14.16 -7.20 18.17
N SER A 12 14.18 -7.98 19.26
CA SER A 12 14.77 -7.55 20.54
C SER A 12 16.30 -7.41 20.50
N LYS A 13 16.94 -7.95 19.46
CA LYS A 13 18.39 -7.91 19.21
C LYS A 13 18.72 -7.18 17.91
N ALA A 14 17.75 -6.54 17.25
CA ALA A 14 17.93 -5.90 15.95
C ALA A 14 19.00 -4.79 16.00
N SER A 15 19.18 -4.18 17.18
CA SER A 15 20.23 -3.20 17.41
C SER A 15 21.66 -3.79 17.45
N LEU A 16 21.78 -5.09 17.68
CA LEU A 16 23.03 -5.85 17.82
C LEU A 16 23.38 -6.64 16.56
N VAL A 17 22.49 -6.69 15.57
CA VAL A 17 22.74 -7.35 14.28
C VAL A 17 23.80 -6.56 13.51
N ASN A 18 24.99 -7.13 13.39
CA ASN A 18 26.08 -6.53 12.64
C ASN A 18 25.94 -6.79 11.12
N ARG A 19 26.81 -6.18 10.31
CA ARG A 19 26.73 -6.25 8.84
C ARG A 19 26.82 -7.68 8.29
N GLU A 20 27.66 -8.53 8.86
CA GLU A 20 27.80 -9.93 8.45
C GLU A 20 26.60 -10.76 8.88
N GLN A 21 26.04 -10.51 10.06
CA GLN A 21 24.82 -11.13 10.54
C GLN A 21 23.59 -10.69 9.74
N GLY A 22 23.50 -9.41 9.36
CA GLY A 22 22.46 -8.91 8.47
C GLY A 22 22.54 -9.55 7.09
N LYS A 23 23.75 -9.71 6.56
CA LYS A 23 24.00 -10.44 5.31
C LYS A 23 23.69 -11.94 5.46
N PHE A 24 24.05 -12.57 6.57
CA PHE A 24 23.75 -13.96 6.89
C PHE A 24 22.25 -14.21 7.10
N LEU A 25 21.51 -13.26 7.68
CA LEU A 25 20.04 -13.32 7.81
C LEU A 25 19.38 -13.16 6.43
N ALA A 26 19.91 -12.26 5.59
CA ALA A 26 19.52 -12.13 4.19
C ALA A 26 19.98 -13.31 3.32
N ASP A 27 21.02 -14.06 3.70
CA ASP A 27 21.52 -15.26 3.01
C ASP A 27 20.85 -16.55 3.55
N ARG A 28 20.32 -16.54 4.78
CA ARG A 28 19.40 -17.57 5.33
C ARG A 28 18.05 -17.58 4.60
N ASP A 29 17.74 -16.51 3.87
CA ASP A 29 16.74 -16.42 2.79
C ASP A 29 17.08 -17.32 1.56
N ARG A 30 18.26 -17.97 1.59
CA ARG A 30 18.82 -18.97 0.66
C ARG A 30 18.45 -18.81 -0.82
N GLY A 31 19.28 -18.03 -1.52
CA GLY A 31 19.56 -18.24 -2.94
C GLY A 31 18.92 -17.26 -3.90
N THR A 32 19.24 -17.41 -5.19
CA THR A 32 18.52 -16.73 -6.28
C THR A 32 17.02 -17.01 -6.14
N SER A 33 16.15 -16.11 -6.60
CA SER A 33 14.68 -16.18 -6.39
C SER A 33 14.00 -17.51 -6.76
N SER A 34 14.69 -18.37 -7.51
CA SER A 34 14.29 -19.73 -7.91
C SER A 34 14.61 -20.84 -6.89
N SER A 35 15.46 -20.61 -5.89
CA SER A 35 16.01 -21.65 -5.01
C SER A 35 15.80 -21.44 -3.51
N SER A 36 15.05 -20.41 -3.13
CA SER A 36 14.61 -20.22 -1.75
C SER A 36 13.28 -20.91 -1.49
N ASP A 37 13.23 -21.69 -0.40
CA ASP A 37 12.00 -22.28 0.13
C ASP A 37 11.01 -21.20 0.60
N TYR A 38 11.47 -19.97 0.79
CA TYR A 38 10.68 -18.78 1.13
C TYR A 38 10.14 -18.04 -0.11
N PHE A 39 10.67 -18.33 -1.31
CA PHE A 39 10.30 -17.68 -2.57
C PHE A 39 9.48 -18.56 -3.53
N THR A 40 8.76 -19.58 -3.06
CA THR A 40 7.76 -20.25 -3.91
C THR A 40 6.63 -19.27 -4.28
N LYS A 41 5.93 -19.48 -5.40
CA LYS A 41 4.81 -18.62 -5.83
C LYS A 41 3.70 -18.52 -4.77
N GLU A 42 3.63 -19.48 -3.87
CA GLU A 42 2.54 -19.62 -2.91
C GLU A 42 2.95 -19.26 -1.47
N GLY A 43 4.24 -19.05 -1.18
CA GLY A 43 4.76 -18.92 0.18
C GLY A 43 5.12 -20.27 0.80
N ARG A 44 5.55 -20.29 2.06
CA ARG A 44 5.83 -21.54 2.79
C ARG A 44 4.66 -21.94 3.67
N ASP A 45 4.63 -23.20 4.08
CA ASP A 45 3.72 -23.63 5.14
C ASP A 45 4.14 -23.00 6.47
N ARG A 46 3.15 -22.57 7.28
CA ARG A 46 3.40 -21.89 8.56
C ARG A 46 4.20 -22.78 9.51
N SER A 47 3.89 -24.07 9.52
CA SER A 47 4.66 -25.10 10.25
C SER A 47 4.54 -26.44 9.53
N ALA A 48 5.32 -27.44 9.95
CA ALA A 48 5.25 -28.80 9.39
C ALA A 48 3.84 -29.43 9.46
N ASN A 49 3.00 -28.96 10.39
CA ASN A 49 1.64 -29.47 10.60
C ASN A 49 0.55 -28.44 10.23
N ASP A 50 0.93 -27.28 9.67
CA ASP A 50 0.02 -26.20 9.29
C ASP A 50 0.34 -25.75 7.86
N SER A 51 -0.47 -26.21 6.91
CA SER A 51 -0.35 -25.90 5.48
C SER A 51 -0.83 -24.49 5.11
N THR A 52 -1.15 -23.65 6.10
CA THR A 52 -1.45 -22.24 5.86
C THR A 52 -0.23 -21.58 5.22
N LYS A 53 -0.43 -21.02 4.03
CA LYS A 53 0.63 -20.33 3.32
C LYS A 53 0.97 -18.99 3.96
N VAL A 54 2.24 -18.82 4.31
CA VAL A 54 2.81 -17.61 4.89
C VAL A 54 3.99 -17.08 4.09
N TYR A 55 4.19 -15.77 4.15
CA TYR A 55 5.38 -15.10 3.65
C TYR A 55 6.14 -14.53 4.85
N ASP A 56 7.44 -14.81 4.94
CA ASP A 56 8.29 -14.26 5.99
C ASP A 56 8.51 -12.77 5.76
N PHE A 57 8.18 -11.96 6.77
CA PHE A 57 8.48 -10.54 6.77
C PHE A 57 9.74 -10.30 7.61
N VAL A 58 10.87 -10.00 6.95
CA VAL A 58 12.11 -9.65 7.64
C VAL A 58 12.38 -8.15 7.45
N SER A 59 11.79 -7.28 8.27
CA SER A 59 12.27 -5.90 8.36
C SER A 59 13.47 -5.85 9.29
N LEU A 60 14.68 -5.81 8.73
CA LEU A 60 15.91 -5.42 9.46
C LEU A 60 16.08 -3.89 9.50
N SER A 61 15.04 -3.12 9.15
CA SER A 61 15.07 -1.66 9.10
C SER A 61 14.82 -1.05 10.46
N ARG A 62 15.78 -0.26 10.95
CA ARG A 62 15.48 0.68 12.04
C ARG A 62 14.60 1.86 11.60
N SER A 63 14.30 1.98 10.30
CA SER A 63 13.50 3.11 9.81
C SER A 63 12.03 3.02 10.22
N PHE A 64 11.55 1.83 10.60
CA PHE A 64 10.19 1.64 11.14
C PHE A 64 10.18 1.53 12.67
N ASP A 65 11.34 1.55 13.34
CA ASP A 65 11.41 1.51 14.81
C ASP A 65 10.54 2.60 15.44
N PRO A 66 10.53 3.86 14.97
CA PRO A 66 9.66 4.88 15.57
C PRO A 66 8.17 4.53 15.51
N TRP A 67 7.71 3.84 14.45
CA TRP A 67 6.32 3.38 14.35
C TRP A 67 6.06 2.26 15.35
N ILE A 68 6.96 1.29 15.42
CA ILE A 68 6.84 0.12 16.28
C ILE A 68 6.93 0.52 17.76
N ASP A 69 7.83 1.45 18.09
CA ASP A 69 7.98 2.00 19.44
C ASP A 69 6.73 2.79 19.85
N GLU A 70 6.19 3.64 18.96
CA GLU A 70 4.96 4.38 19.24
C GLU A 70 3.77 3.43 19.49
N LEU A 71 3.63 2.38 18.69
CA LEU A 71 2.61 1.34 18.89
C LEU A 71 2.74 0.63 20.24
N ARG A 72 3.96 0.44 20.73
CA ARG A 72 4.23 -0.24 22.01
C ARG A 72 4.05 0.67 23.20
N LEU A 73 4.43 1.94 23.07
CA LEU A 73 4.53 2.87 24.19
C LEU A 73 3.30 3.77 24.33
N ASN A 74 2.59 4.06 23.23
CA ASN A 74 1.59 5.13 23.19
C ASN A 74 0.37 4.81 22.31
N ARG A 75 0.01 3.53 22.21
CA ARG A 75 -1.05 2.99 21.33
C ARG A 75 -2.36 3.80 21.34
N THR A 76 -2.89 4.08 22.53
CA THR A 76 -4.19 4.73 22.70
C THR A 76 -4.19 6.18 22.21
N ASN A 77 -3.15 6.94 22.54
CA ASN A 77 -3.06 8.34 22.09
C ASN A 77 -2.80 8.41 20.59
N LEU A 78 -1.96 7.52 20.04
CA LEU A 78 -1.74 7.44 18.60
C LEU A 78 -3.05 7.17 17.84
N LEU A 79 -3.90 6.26 18.34
CA LEU A 79 -5.21 6.02 17.73
C LEU A 79 -6.08 7.29 17.76
N ALA A 80 -6.18 7.94 18.92
CA ALA A 80 -6.96 9.16 19.07
C ALA A 80 -6.45 10.29 18.15
N ASP A 81 -5.14 10.45 18.02
CA ASP A 81 -4.52 11.48 17.18
C ASP A 81 -4.76 11.20 15.69
N ILE A 82 -4.74 9.93 15.27
CA ILE A 82 -5.12 9.53 13.90
C ILE A 82 -6.60 9.84 13.67
N GLU A 83 -7.48 9.47 14.60
CA GLU A 83 -8.93 9.69 14.52
C GLU A 83 -9.29 11.19 14.47
N ASP A 84 -8.61 12.03 15.27
CA ASP A 84 -8.76 13.48 15.22
C ASP A 84 -8.32 14.04 13.87
N LYS A 85 -7.22 13.54 13.32
CA LYS A 85 -6.71 14.00 12.02
C LYS A 85 -7.64 13.67 10.85
N ILE A 86 -8.34 12.54 10.91
CA ILE A 86 -9.27 12.11 9.84
C ILE A 86 -10.65 12.76 9.97
N VAL A 87 -11.06 13.22 11.15
CA VAL A 87 -12.45 13.66 11.44
C VAL A 87 -12.91 14.79 10.49
N GLY A 88 -11.98 15.66 10.08
CA GLY A 88 -12.22 16.77 9.17
C GLY A 88 -12.19 16.42 7.68
N MET A 89 -11.91 15.17 7.31
CA MET A 89 -11.83 14.75 5.92
C MET A 89 -13.22 14.48 5.34
N LYS A 90 -13.48 15.00 4.14
CA LYS A 90 -14.73 14.73 3.41
C LYS A 90 -14.90 13.22 3.19
N GLY A 91 -16.08 12.70 3.54
CA GLY A 91 -16.42 11.28 3.42
C GLY A 91 -15.87 10.36 4.53
N ALA A 92 -14.99 10.85 5.42
CA ALA A 92 -14.37 10.03 6.47
C ALA A 92 -15.37 9.47 7.48
N GLN A 93 -16.39 10.27 7.84
CA GLN A 93 -17.41 9.85 8.82
C GLN A 93 -18.19 8.62 8.38
N VAL A 94 -18.43 8.46 7.08
CA VAL A 94 -19.12 7.29 6.53
C VAL A 94 -18.13 6.15 6.30
N TYR A 95 -16.99 6.45 5.67
CA TYR A 95 -16.04 5.43 5.26
C TYR A 95 -15.34 4.76 6.45
N PHE A 96 -14.90 5.54 7.44
CA PHE A 96 -14.12 5.05 8.58
C PHE A 96 -14.95 4.79 9.85
N HIS A 97 -16.27 4.72 9.72
CA HIS A 97 -17.13 4.40 10.86
C HIS A 97 -16.78 3.02 11.45
N GLY A 98 -16.41 2.98 12.73
CA GLY A 98 -16.12 1.74 13.45
C GLY A 98 -14.84 1.02 13.01
N VAL A 99 -13.85 1.76 12.51
CA VAL A 99 -12.54 1.20 12.11
C VAL A 99 -11.67 0.82 13.31
N GLY A 100 -11.58 1.69 14.32
CA GLY A 100 -10.85 1.39 15.56
C GLY A 100 -9.38 1.03 15.33
N GLU A 101 -8.92 -0.08 15.92
CA GLU A 101 -7.51 -0.44 15.96
C GLU A 101 -6.88 -0.77 14.59
N ASP A 102 -7.67 -0.99 13.53
CA ASP A 102 -7.17 -1.15 12.16
C ASP A 102 -6.27 0.03 11.71
N TRP A 103 -6.42 1.21 12.32
CA TRP A 103 -5.55 2.38 12.10
C TRP A 103 -4.10 2.17 12.54
N LEU A 104 -3.88 1.23 13.46
CA LEU A 104 -2.60 0.95 14.08
C LEU A 104 -1.89 -0.23 13.40
N GLU A 105 -2.51 -0.81 12.37
CA GLU A 105 -1.92 -1.84 11.54
C GLU A 105 -1.42 -1.24 10.23
N LEU A 106 -0.36 -1.81 9.65
CA LEU A 106 0.05 -1.45 8.29
C LEU A 106 -0.26 -2.63 7.37
N ASP A 107 -0.95 -2.37 6.25
CA ASP A 107 -1.15 -3.37 5.20
C ASP A 107 0.14 -3.57 4.41
N TRP A 108 1.09 -4.29 5.02
CA TRP A 108 2.40 -4.60 4.47
C TRP A 108 2.33 -5.32 3.12
N ASN A 109 1.31 -6.16 2.92
CA ASN A 109 1.13 -6.90 1.67
C ASN A 109 0.80 -5.95 0.53
N THR A 110 -0.13 -5.02 0.76
CA THR A 110 -0.44 -3.99 -0.23
C THR A 110 0.71 -3.02 -0.41
N LEU A 111 1.35 -2.56 0.67
CA LEU A 111 2.49 -1.65 0.59
C LEU A 111 3.63 -2.25 -0.25
N ALA A 112 3.93 -3.54 -0.05
CA ALA A 112 4.89 -4.26 -0.85
C ALA A 112 4.48 -4.37 -2.32
N ARG A 113 3.23 -4.73 -2.62
CA ARG A 113 2.72 -4.74 -4.01
C ARG A 113 2.92 -3.39 -4.68
N VAL A 114 2.59 -2.30 -3.98
CA VAL A 114 2.74 -0.93 -4.49
C VAL A 114 4.20 -0.59 -4.77
N ILE A 115 5.10 -0.82 -3.81
CA ILE A 115 6.53 -0.51 -3.96
C ILE A 115 7.17 -1.34 -5.07
N GLY A 116 6.82 -2.63 -5.14
CA GLY A 116 7.34 -3.51 -6.18
C GLY A 116 6.82 -3.14 -7.57
N ALA A 117 5.54 -2.79 -7.70
CA ALA A 117 4.98 -2.31 -8.95
C ALA A 117 5.61 -0.96 -9.38
N ALA A 118 5.79 -0.03 -8.45
CA ALA A 118 6.45 1.25 -8.71
C ALA A 118 7.89 1.06 -9.18
N THR A 119 8.64 0.17 -8.54
CA THR A 119 10.02 -0.15 -8.93
C THR A 119 10.05 -0.85 -10.29
N ALA A 120 9.16 -1.81 -10.54
CA ALA A 120 9.02 -2.46 -11.83
C ALA A 120 8.80 -1.44 -12.96
N ASN A 121 7.93 -0.45 -12.72
CA ASN A 121 7.68 0.64 -13.67
C ASN A 121 8.93 1.50 -13.90
N ILE A 122 9.68 1.85 -12.85
CA ILE A 122 10.95 2.59 -12.97
C ILE A 122 11.94 1.78 -13.82
N GLY A 123 12.22 0.53 -13.43
CA GLY A 123 13.20 -0.29 -14.14
C GLY A 123 12.80 -0.58 -15.60
N SER A 124 11.51 -0.70 -15.90
CA SER A 124 11.06 -0.79 -17.30
C SER A 124 11.25 0.51 -18.07
N SER A 125 11.05 1.67 -17.44
CA SER A 125 11.25 2.98 -18.09
C SER A 125 12.72 3.28 -18.38
N GLU A 126 13.63 2.78 -17.53
CA GLU A 126 15.08 2.92 -17.67
C GLU A 126 15.71 1.81 -18.52
N GLY A 127 14.91 0.87 -19.04
CA GLY A 127 15.38 -0.23 -19.88
C GLY A 127 16.10 -1.37 -19.14
N TRP A 128 16.09 -1.37 -17.80
CA TRP A 128 16.77 -2.38 -16.98
C TRP A 128 16.10 -3.75 -17.06
N TRP A 129 14.78 -3.80 -17.24
CA TRP A 129 14.02 -5.05 -17.42
C TRP A 129 12.71 -4.83 -18.20
N ARG A 130 12.05 -5.94 -18.57
CA ARG A 130 10.75 -5.93 -19.27
C ARG A 130 9.53 -5.98 -18.34
N VAL A 131 9.72 -6.29 -17.06
CA VAL A 131 8.61 -6.42 -16.08
C VAL A 131 8.01 -5.05 -15.77
N ARG A 132 6.68 -4.95 -15.77
CA ARG A 132 5.93 -3.72 -15.47
C ARG A 132 4.93 -3.92 -14.34
N GLY A 133 4.66 -2.85 -13.61
CA GLY A 133 3.57 -2.68 -12.65
C GLY A 133 2.27 -2.27 -13.32
N SER A 134 1.73 -3.09 -14.23
CA SER A 134 0.58 -2.75 -15.08
C SER A 134 -0.67 -2.35 -14.28
N ASP A 135 -0.91 -3.03 -13.16
CA ASP A 135 -2.10 -2.76 -12.35
C ASP A 135 -1.98 -1.43 -11.59
N ALA A 136 -0.76 -1.03 -11.20
CA ALA A 136 -0.53 0.30 -10.61
C ALA A 136 -0.85 1.42 -11.60
N HIS A 137 -0.47 1.21 -12.86
CA HIS A 137 -0.78 2.11 -13.96
C HIS A 137 -2.30 2.17 -14.21
N ARG A 138 -2.98 1.02 -14.26
CA ARG A 138 -4.43 0.94 -14.46
C ARG A 138 -5.24 1.51 -13.31
N SER A 139 -4.72 1.44 -12.08
CA SER A 139 -5.32 2.12 -10.93
C SER A 139 -5.46 3.62 -11.18
N LEU A 140 -4.44 4.25 -11.78
CA LEU A 140 -4.46 5.68 -12.10
C LEU A 140 -5.53 6.01 -13.16
N GLN A 141 -5.63 5.19 -14.20
CA GLN A 141 -6.69 5.29 -15.21
C GLN A 141 -8.09 5.12 -14.62
N PHE A 142 -8.24 4.17 -13.69
CA PHE A 142 -9.50 3.91 -13.00
C PHE A 142 -9.96 5.10 -12.16
N TRP A 143 -9.06 5.69 -11.36
CA TRP A 143 -9.40 6.91 -10.61
C TRP A 143 -9.66 8.12 -11.52
N GLY A 144 -9.00 8.21 -12.68
CA GLY A 144 -9.28 9.22 -13.71
C GLY A 144 -10.70 9.06 -14.29
N GLN A 145 -11.08 7.83 -14.63
CA GLN A 145 -12.42 7.53 -15.15
C GLN A 145 -13.52 7.79 -14.11
N LEU A 146 -13.28 7.41 -12.84
CA LEU A 146 -14.22 7.67 -11.76
C LEU A 146 -14.52 9.17 -11.61
N ASP A 147 -13.52 10.04 -11.66
CA ASP A 147 -13.76 11.49 -11.56
C ASP A 147 -14.55 12.05 -12.75
N ARG A 148 -14.31 11.51 -13.95
CA ARG A 148 -15.03 11.91 -15.16
C ARG A 148 -16.51 11.53 -15.10
N ASP A 149 -16.81 10.32 -14.66
CA ASP A 149 -18.17 9.75 -14.76
C ASP A 149 -19.03 9.99 -13.51
N ILE A 150 -18.36 10.24 -12.38
CA ILE A 150 -18.98 10.47 -11.07
C ILE A 150 -18.67 11.89 -10.58
N PRO A 151 -19.62 12.83 -10.76
CA PRO A 151 -19.50 14.16 -10.19
C PRO A 151 -19.21 14.08 -8.69
N ARG A 152 -18.16 14.77 -8.25
CA ARG A 152 -17.78 14.89 -6.83
C ARG A 152 -17.39 13.59 -6.13
N VAL A 153 -16.88 12.57 -6.85
CA VAL A 153 -16.27 11.39 -6.19
C VAL A 153 -15.10 11.78 -5.28
N SER A 154 -14.40 12.86 -5.62
CA SER A 154 -13.33 13.48 -4.80
C SER A 154 -13.82 14.14 -3.51
N ASP A 155 -15.13 14.29 -3.33
CA ASP A 155 -15.77 14.70 -2.07
C ASP A 155 -16.16 13.50 -1.18
N GLY A 156 -15.81 12.26 -1.58
CA GLY A 156 -16.14 11.08 -0.79
C GLY A 156 -17.60 10.64 -0.89
N MET A 157 -18.34 11.12 -1.90
CA MET A 157 -19.74 10.74 -2.08
C MET A 157 -19.86 9.28 -2.54
N GLY A 158 -20.84 8.57 -1.99
CA GLY A 158 -21.12 7.18 -2.34
C GLY A 158 -21.60 7.02 -3.79
N ILE A 159 -20.91 6.16 -4.53
CA ILE A 159 -21.17 5.82 -5.92
C ILE A 159 -22.36 4.83 -5.97
N PRO A 160 -23.44 5.13 -6.71
CA PRO A 160 -24.53 4.18 -6.90
C PRO A 160 -24.08 2.88 -7.57
N GLU A 161 -24.64 1.74 -7.18
CA GLU A 161 -24.23 0.42 -7.70
C GLU A 161 -24.29 0.33 -9.23
N SER A 162 -25.32 0.87 -9.87
CA SER A 162 -25.42 0.85 -11.35
C SER A 162 -24.26 1.56 -12.05
N LYS A 163 -23.78 2.68 -11.49
CA LYS A 163 -22.61 3.40 -12.02
C LYS A 163 -21.32 2.64 -11.73
N TRP A 164 -21.20 2.08 -10.53
CA TRP A 164 -20.04 1.27 -10.15
C TRP A 164 -19.87 0.05 -11.06
N GLU A 165 -20.95 -0.69 -11.32
CA GLU A 165 -20.90 -1.89 -12.17
C GLU A 165 -20.58 -1.55 -13.63
N ASN A 166 -21.06 -0.41 -14.14
CA ASN A 166 -20.70 0.05 -15.49
C ASN A 166 -19.18 0.31 -15.60
N ILE A 167 -18.63 1.13 -14.69
CA ILE A 167 -17.20 1.47 -14.70
C ILE A 167 -16.35 0.21 -14.46
N SER A 168 -16.73 -0.62 -13.49
CA SER A 168 -16.02 -1.87 -13.18
C SER A 168 -16.06 -2.84 -14.37
N GLY A 169 -17.19 -2.93 -15.08
CA GLY A 169 -17.35 -3.71 -16.30
C GLY A 169 -16.37 -3.30 -17.39
N PHE A 170 -16.26 -1.99 -17.67
CA PHE A 170 -15.32 -1.44 -18.66
C PHE A 170 -13.87 -1.86 -18.39
N PHE A 171 -13.45 -1.84 -17.11
CA PHE A 171 -12.11 -2.26 -16.73
C PHE A 171 -11.92 -3.78 -16.74
N ARG A 172 -12.94 -4.54 -16.35
CA ARG A 172 -12.91 -6.01 -16.33
C ARG A 172 -12.72 -6.57 -17.73
N GLU A 173 -13.43 -6.02 -18.72
CA GLU A 173 -13.24 -6.34 -20.14
C GLU A 173 -11.82 -6.08 -20.63
N ARG A 174 -11.10 -5.17 -19.96
CA ARG A 174 -9.70 -4.84 -20.24
C ARG A 174 -8.73 -5.63 -19.37
N ASN A 175 -9.16 -6.69 -18.67
CA ASN A 175 -8.35 -7.54 -17.79
C ASN A 175 -7.84 -6.82 -16.52
N PHE A 176 -8.67 -5.95 -15.92
CA PHE A 176 -8.44 -5.32 -14.61
C PHE A 176 -9.75 -5.31 -13.84
N ASP A 177 -9.80 -5.92 -12.65
CA ASP A 177 -11.06 -6.04 -11.91
C ASP A 177 -11.00 -5.24 -10.60
N PRO A 178 -11.58 -4.02 -10.57
CA PRO A 178 -11.65 -3.22 -9.34
C PRO A 178 -12.40 -3.93 -8.21
N ASN A 179 -13.33 -4.83 -8.54
CA ASN A 179 -14.12 -5.55 -7.54
C ASN A 179 -13.29 -6.50 -6.68
N SER A 180 -12.16 -7.00 -7.21
CA SER A 180 -11.24 -7.85 -6.46
C SER A 180 -10.68 -7.20 -5.19
N GLU A 181 -10.70 -5.87 -5.10
CA GLU A 181 -10.15 -5.11 -3.98
C GLU A 181 -11.21 -4.52 -3.04
N ILE A 182 -12.50 -4.78 -3.28
CA ILE A 182 -13.58 -4.42 -2.34
C ILE A 182 -13.43 -5.21 -1.04
N LEU A 183 -13.06 -6.49 -1.13
CA LEU A 183 -12.96 -7.37 0.02
C LEU A 183 -11.84 -6.95 1.00
N ARG A 184 -10.82 -6.23 0.51
CA ARG A 184 -9.73 -5.69 1.34
C ARG A 184 -10.27 -4.78 2.46
N ALA A 185 -11.41 -4.16 2.25
CA ALA A 185 -12.00 -3.25 3.21
C ALA A 185 -12.58 -3.95 4.45
N PHE A 186 -12.90 -5.24 4.34
CA PHE A 186 -13.28 -6.09 5.49
C PHE A 186 -12.06 -6.60 6.27
N SER A 187 -10.88 -6.63 5.66
CA SER A 187 -9.64 -7.06 6.32
C SER A 187 -8.82 -5.91 6.89
N HIS A 188 -8.82 -4.75 6.23
CA HIS A 188 -8.03 -3.59 6.63
C HIS A 188 -8.61 -2.32 5.98
N ARG A 189 -9.63 -1.72 6.61
CA ARG A 189 -10.38 -0.62 5.99
C ARG A 189 -9.55 0.63 5.67
N PRO A 190 -8.59 1.08 6.51
CA PRO A 190 -7.75 2.24 6.21
C PRO A 190 -7.00 2.17 4.87
N SER A 191 -6.61 0.96 4.46
CA SER A 191 -5.76 0.69 3.30
C SER A 191 -6.56 0.15 2.09
N ALA A 192 -7.89 0.07 2.21
CA ALA A 192 -8.75 -0.39 1.14
C ALA A 192 -9.16 0.77 0.21
N PRO A 193 -9.36 0.53 -1.09
CA PRO A 193 -9.69 1.60 -2.03
C PRO A 193 -11.15 2.05 -1.93
N PHE A 194 -12.05 1.12 -1.62
CA PHE A 194 -13.50 1.34 -1.57
C PHE A 194 -14.14 0.57 -0.42
N TRP A 195 -15.28 1.06 0.07
CA TRP A 195 -16.11 0.39 1.05
C TRP A 195 -17.53 0.26 0.47
N LYS A 196 -18.01 -0.98 0.34
CA LYS A 196 -19.37 -1.28 -0.12
C LYS A 196 -20.30 -1.26 1.08
N VAL A 197 -21.30 -0.38 1.06
CA VAL A 197 -22.36 -0.27 2.06
C VAL A 197 -23.69 -0.60 1.39
N GLY A 198 -24.50 -1.44 2.03
CA GLY A 198 -25.89 -1.63 1.68
C GLY A 198 -26.79 -1.11 2.80
N ASP A 199 -27.80 -0.33 2.45
CA ASP A 199 -28.87 0.10 3.34
C ASP A 199 -30.22 0.04 2.62
N ASP A 200 -31.29 0.51 3.27
CA ASP A 200 -32.65 0.55 2.72
C ASP A 200 -32.78 1.41 1.44
N ALA A 201 -31.83 2.33 1.20
CA ALA A 201 -31.76 3.14 -0.01
C ALA A 201 -30.94 2.47 -1.13
N GLY A 202 -30.40 1.27 -0.88
CA GLY A 202 -29.67 0.45 -1.84
C GLY A 202 -28.17 0.34 -1.56
N VAL A 203 -27.43 -0.20 -2.53
CA VAL A 203 -25.98 -0.38 -2.42
C VAL A 203 -25.24 0.84 -2.93
N ARG A 204 -24.23 1.28 -2.16
CA ARG A 204 -23.29 2.34 -2.53
C ARG A 204 -21.84 1.94 -2.27
N TYR A 205 -20.96 2.46 -3.12
CA TYR A 205 -19.51 2.28 -3.02
C TYR A 205 -18.86 3.60 -2.64
N TYR A 206 -18.28 3.68 -1.46
CA TYR A 206 -17.62 4.87 -0.98
C TYR A 206 -16.13 4.81 -1.32
N PRO A 207 -15.55 5.83 -1.97
CA PRO A 207 -14.11 5.92 -2.19
C PRO A 207 -13.40 6.24 -0.86
N ASN A 208 -12.22 5.66 -0.66
CA ASN A 208 -11.42 5.94 0.53
C ASN A 208 -10.91 7.40 0.54
N PRO A 209 -11.23 8.21 1.57
CA PRO A 209 -10.76 9.59 1.66
C PRO A 209 -9.22 9.75 1.62
N LEU A 210 -8.47 8.77 2.14
CA LEU A 210 -7.00 8.76 2.08
C LEU A 210 -6.48 8.46 0.68
N ALA A 211 -7.19 7.65 -0.12
CA ALA A 211 -6.86 7.45 -1.53
C ALA A 211 -7.04 8.76 -2.32
N LEU A 212 -8.13 9.49 -2.05
CA LEU A 212 -8.40 10.80 -2.66
C LEU A 212 -7.35 11.84 -2.24
N LEU A 213 -6.94 11.85 -0.97
CA LEU A 213 -5.85 12.70 -0.48
C LEU A 213 -4.50 12.35 -1.13
N HIS A 214 -4.20 11.05 -1.25
CA HIS A 214 -2.99 10.56 -1.91
C HIS A 214 -2.95 11.01 -3.38
N ARG A 215 -4.07 10.87 -4.08
CA ARG A 215 -4.25 11.37 -5.45
C ARG A 215 -3.90 12.85 -5.58
N ARG A 216 -4.45 13.71 -4.71
CA ARG A 216 -4.14 15.16 -4.73
C ARG A 216 -2.64 15.41 -4.52
N ARG A 217 -2.03 14.71 -3.56
CA ARG A 217 -0.58 14.79 -3.31
C ARG A 217 0.25 14.34 -4.53
N LEU A 218 -0.25 13.40 -5.32
CA LEU A 218 0.40 12.95 -6.56
C LEU A 218 0.28 14.00 -7.66
N GLN A 219 -0.91 14.63 -7.81
CA GLN A 219 -1.13 15.75 -8.73
C GLN A 219 -0.23 16.95 -8.39
N ASP A 220 -0.19 17.34 -7.11
CA ASP A 220 0.68 18.41 -6.61
C ASP A 220 2.17 18.13 -6.91
N LEU A 221 2.58 16.87 -6.76
CA LEU A 221 3.96 16.45 -7.02
C LEU A 221 4.35 16.48 -8.49
N TYR A 222 3.39 16.19 -9.37
CA TYR A 222 3.59 16.26 -10.80
C TYR A 222 3.64 17.72 -11.29
N GLY A 223 2.93 18.62 -10.61
CA GLY A 223 2.92 20.05 -10.92
C GLY A 223 1.82 20.47 -11.88
N SER A 224 0.78 19.65 -12.08
CA SER A 224 -0.38 20.01 -12.91
C SER A 224 -1.45 20.72 -12.07
N GLN A 225 -1.76 21.97 -12.40
CA GLN A 225 -3.00 22.66 -11.97
C GLN A 225 -4.24 22.23 -12.80
N ILE A 226 -4.08 21.25 -13.70
CA ILE A 226 -5.08 20.83 -14.68
C ILE A 226 -5.90 19.66 -14.10
N GLU A 227 -7.20 19.63 -14.40
CA GLU A 227 -8.10 18.54 -14.06
C GLU A 227 -7.57 17.20 -14.58
N TRP A 228 -7.83 16.10 -13.86
CA TRP A 228 -7.28 14.78 -14.17
C TRP A 228 -8.02 14.13 -15.34
N GLU A 229 -7.84 14.71 -16.53
CA GLU A 229 -8.43 14.24 -17.78
C GLU A 229 -7.45 13.32 -18.56
N GLY A 230 -7.97 12.65 -19.59
CA GLY A 230 -7.33 11.49 -20.23
C GLY A 230 -5.84 11.66 -20.56
N ASP A 231 -5.48 12.77 -21.20
CA ASP A 231 -4.11 13.03 -21.64
C ASP A 231 -3.15 13.26 -20.45
N VAL A 232 -3.62 13.93 -19.39
CA VAL A 232 -2.85 14.14 -18.15
C VAL A 232 -2.65 12.83 -17.41
N VAL A 233 -3.67 11.98 -17.35
CA VAL A 233 -3.58 10.65 -16.73
C VAL A 233 -2.56 9.79 -17.46
N GLU A 234 -2.55 9.79 -18.80
CA GLU A 234 -1.56 9.07 -19.60
C GLU A 234 -0.15 9.60 -19.38
N GLU A 235 0.03 10.92 -19.29
CA GLU A 235 1.34 11.52 -19.06
C GLU A 235 1.88 11.25 -17.64
N VAL A 236 1.05 11.49 -16.61
CA VAL A 236 1.37 11.19 -15.20
C VAL A 236 1.71 9.71 -15.01
N SER A 237 1.02 8.83 -15.74
CA SER A 237 1.26 7.39 -15.66
C SER A 237 2.68 6.97 -16.05
N LYS A 238 3.37 7.75 -16.91
CA LYS A 238 4.77 7.52 -17.29
C LYS A 238 5.73 7.75 -16.11
N PHE A 239 5.35 8.62 -15.18
CA PHE A 239 6.14 8.96 -14.00
C PHE A 239 5.62 8.31 -12.71
N HIS A 240 4.54 7.53 -12.79
CA HIS A 240 3.85 6.92 -11.63
C HIS A 240 4.81 6.24 -10.66
N GLY A 241 5.74 5.42 -11.14
CA GLY A 241 6.70 4.72 -10.28
C GLY A 241 7.57 5.68 -9.47
N LYS A 242 8.15 6.70 -10.14
CA LYS A 242 9.00 7.72 -9.49
C LYS A 242 8.19 8.58 -8.50
N LEU A 243 6.98 8.99 -8.87
CA LEU A 243 6.08 9.78 -8.02
C LEU A 243 5.65 9.00 -6.78
N THR A 244 5.28 7.72 -6.93
CA THR A 244 4.89 6.83 -5.83
C THR A 244 6.04 6.66 -4.85
N MET A 245 7.25 6.35 -5.33
CA MET A 245 8.43 6.24 -4.47
C MET A 245 8.77 7.55 -3.75
N LYS A 246 8.54 8.71 -4.38
CA LYS A 246 8.69 10.02 -3.74
C LYS A 246 7.69 10.25 -2.61
N LEU A 247 6.43 9.81 -2.76
CA LEU A 247 5.41 9.89 -1.71
C LEU A 247 5.71 8.95 -0.55
N VAL A 248 6.14 7.72 -0.83
CA VAL A 248 6.61 6.78 0.20
C VAL A 248 7.80 7.36 0.96
N ASN A 249 8.77 7.94 0.25
CA ASN A 249 9.92 8.61 0.89
C ASN A 249 9.49 9.78 1.79
N ARG A 250 8.51 10.59 1.36
CA ARG A 250 7.95 11.65 2.21
C ARG A 250 7.31 11.09 3.49
N ALA A 251 6.60 9.97 3.40
CA ALA A 251 6.05 9.30 4.59
C ALA A 251 7.16 8.85 5.55
N MET A 252 8.21 8.21 5.02
CA MET A 252 9.36 7.80 5.84
C MET A 252 10.11 8.97 6.48
N VAL A 253 10.13 10.14 5.81
CA VAL A 253 10.69 11.37 6.38
C VAL A 253 9.82 11.86 7.54
N SER A 254 8.49 11.88 7.41
CA SER A 254 7.57 12.22 8.51
C SER A 254 7.82 11.30 9.72
N LEU A 255 7.92 10.00 9.49
CA LEU A 255 8.22 9.01 10.53
C LEU A 255 9.55 9.31 11.24
N SER A 256 10.61 9.59 10.49
CA SER A 256 11.93 9.90 11.05
C SER A 256 11.99 11.21 11.85
N ARG A 257 10.99 12.09 11.68
CA ARG A 257 10.86 13.36 12.39
C ARG A 257 9.91 13.27 13.58
N GLY A 258 9.36 12.09 13.87
CA GLY A 258 8.37 11.89 14.94
C GLY A 258 6.95 12.27 14.56
N ASP A 259 6.67 12.59 13.29
CA ASP A 259 5.29 12.81 12.81
C ASP A 259 4.68 11.46 12.40
N ILE A 260 4.34 10.67 13.43
CA ILE A 260 3.88 9.28 13.30
C ILE A 260 2.49 9.23 12.63
N VAL A 261 1.63 10.20 12.96
CA VAL A 261 0.26 10.32 12.41
C VAL A 261 0.30 10.61 10.90
N ASP A 262 1.10 11.58 10.45
CA ASP A 262 1.22 11.87 9.01
C ASP A 262 1.88 10.71 8.25
N PHE A 263 2.81 9.99 8.89
CA PHE A 263 3.35 8.73 8.33
C PHE A 263 2.23 7.71 8.09
N ALA A 264 1.44 7.36 9.12
CA ALA A 264 0.38 6.36 9.02
C ALA A 264 -0.64 6.73 7.92
N ILE A 265 -1.15 7.97 7.95
CA ILE A 265 -2.11 8.49 6.97
C ILE A 265 -1.56 8.43 5.54
N ARG A 266 -0.26 8.73 5.34
CA ARG A 266 0.37 8.62 4.01
C ARG A 266 0.48 7.17 3.55
N ILE A 267 0.90 6.24 4.41
CA ILE A 267 1.06 4.84 4.04
C ILE A 267 -0.29 4.20 3.73
N HIS A 268 -1.31 4.45 4.56
CA HIS A 268 -2.68 4.01 4.27
C HIS A 268 -3.18 4.59 2.96
N GLY A 269 -2.99 5.90 2.72
CA GLY A 269 -3.38 6.53 1.46
C GLY A 269 -2.66 5.96 0.23
N VAL A 270 -1.37 5.64 0.34
CA VAL A 270 -0.62 4.93 -0.72
C VAL A 270 -1.26 3.58 -1.01
N CYS A 271 -1.57 2.79 0.03
CA CYS A 271 -2.17 1.47 -0.14
C CYS A 271 -3.59 1.54 -0.72
N ALA A 272 -4.41 2.44 -0.17
CA ALA A 272 -5.79 2.66 -0.58
C ALA A 272 -5.90 3.19 -2.01
N PHE A 273 -4.96 4.01 -2.48
CA PHE A 273 -5.00 4.51 -3.85
C PHE A 273 -4.74 3.41 -4.90
N HIS A 274 -4.02 2.35 -4.55
CA HIS A 274 -3.63 1.33 -5.51
C HIS A 274 -4.62 0.15 -5.51
N VAL A 275 -5.53 0.17 -6.48
CA VAL A 275 -6.37 -0.95 -6.88
C VAL A 275 -5.50 -1.87 -7.73
N MET A 276 -5.06 -3.00 -7.20
CA MET A 276 -4.13 -3.87 -7.92
C MET A 276 -4.28 -5.31 -7.49
N ARG A 277 -4.41 -6.20 -8.48
CA ARG A 277 -4.49 -7.63 -8.24
C ARG A 277 -3.20 -8.12 -7.57
N THR A 278 -3.30 -9.22 -6.84
CA THR A 278 -2.14 -9.87 -6.25
C THR A 278 -1.19 -10.37 -7.33
N VAL A 279 -0.11 -9.63 -7.57
CA VAL A 279 1.02 -10.06 -8.40
C VAL A 279 2.17 -10.44 -7.48
N VAL A 280 2.33 -11.74 -7.25
CA VAL A 280 3.33 -12.29 -6.30
C VAL A 280 4.74 -11.76 -6.56
N THR A 281 5.16 -11.65 -7.82
CA THR A 281 6.49 -11.13 -8.16
C THR A 281 6.69 -9.68 -7.71
N GLN A 282 5.67 -8.82 -7.88
CA GLN A 282 5.75 -7.43 -7.43
C GLN A 282 5.72 -7.34 -5.91
N GLN A 283 4.86 -8.13 -5.26
CA GLN A 283 4.85 -8.24 -3.80
C GLN A 283 6.23 -8.63 -3.27
N LYS A 284 6.90 -9.62 -3.88
CA LYS A 284 8.26 -10.04 -3.51
C LYS A 284 9.30 -8.94 -3.71
N ILE A 285 9.31 -8.26 -4.86
CA ILE A 285 10.22 -7.13 -5.10
C ILE A 285 10.01 -6.05 -4.04
N GLY A 286 8.76 -5.71 -3.74
CA GLY A 286 8.47 -4.67 -2.77
C GLY A 286 8.80 -5.08 -1.34
N LEU A 287 8.51 -6.32 -0.93
CA LEU A 287 8.91 -6.85 0.37
C LEU A 287 10.44 -6.78 0.50
N HIS A 288 11.17 -7.20 -0.53
CA HIS A 288 12.63 -7.11 -0.57
C HIS A 288 13.12 -5.66 -0.48
N LEU A 289 12.46 -4.71 -1.14
CA LEU A 289 12.87 -3.30 -1.08
C LEU A 289 12.51 -2.64 0.24
N ILE A 290 11.36 -2.94 0.84
CA ILE A 290 11.01 -2.48 2.20
C ILE A 290 12.05 -3.01 3.19
N SER A 291 12.43 -4.29 3.08
CA SER A 291 13.42 -4.94 3.92
C SER A 291 14.88 -4.56 3.60
N ASN A 292 15.20 -4.02 2.40
CA ASN A 292 16.55 -3.57 2.02
C ASN A 292 16.77 -2.05 2.01
N LEU A 293 15.72 -1.24 1.85
CA LEU A 293 15.76 0.21 2.12
C LEU A 293 16.24 0.47 3.56
N ALA A 294 15.92 -0.47 4.44
CA ALA A 294 16.51 -0.75 5.74
C ALA A 294 18.04 -0.79 5.80
N ILE A 295 18.62 -1.67 4.97
CA ILE A 295 20.03 -2.04 5.00
C ILE A 295 20.85 -0.94 4.34
N ARG A 296 20.30 -0.28 3.31
CA ARG A 296 20.96 0.83 2.60
C ARG A 296 21.15 2.09 3.43
N LYS A 297 20.37 2.32 4.51
CA LYS A 297 20.54 3.50 5.39
C LYS A 297 21.62 3.30 6.47
N GLN A 298 22.11 2.07 6.68
CA GLN A 298 23.23 1.77 7.60
C GLN A 298 24.56 1.53 6.88
N THR A 299 24.57 1.44 5.55
CA THR A 299 25.78 1.26 4.74
C THR A 299 26.25 2.52 4.01
N ARG A 300 25.87 3.71 4.50
CA ARG A 300 26.51 4.98 4.13
C ARG A 300 27.01 5.68 5.39
#